data_AF-A0A7L3N3C5-F1
#
_entry.id   AF-A0A7L3N3C5-F1
#
_cell.length_a   1.000
_cell.length_b   1.000
_cell.length_c   1.000
_cell.angle_alpha   90.00
_cell.angle_beta   90.00
_cell.angle_gamma   90.00
#
_symmetry.space_group_name_H-M   'P 1'
#
loop_
_entity.id
_entity.type
_entity.pdbx_description
1 polymer ?
#
loop_
_entity_poly.entity_id
_entity_poly.type
_entity_poly.pdbx_seq_one_letter_code
_entity_poly.pdbx_strand_id
1 'polypeptide(L)' 'YFMLILGLCFVLGGLAVVSNPSPYYGVVGLELSSVVGCGWLMSIGLSFVSLVLFIVYLGGTLVGFVYSVSLPADPF' A
#
# COMPACT_ATOMS: atom_id res chain seq x y z
N TYR A 1 3.53 -22.80 -3.96
CA TYR A 1 2.44 -22.09 -4.66
C TYR A 1 1.99 -20.85 -3.90
N PHE A 2 1.82 -20.91 -2.57
CA PHE A 2 1.45 -19.77 -1.71
C PHE A 2 2.30 -18.49 -1.94
N MET A 3 3.62 -18.62 -1.95
CA MET A 3 4.54 -17.50 -2.26
C MET A 3 4.33 -16.89 -3.65
N LEU A 4 3.95 -17.70 -4.64
CA LEU A 4 3.75 -17.28 -6.03
C LEU A 4 2.43 -16.49 -6.17
N ILE A 5 1.37 -16.94 -5.48
CA ILE A 5 0.09 -16.20 -5.40
C ILE A 5 0.31 -14.83 -4.74
N LEU A 6 1.06 -14.78 -3.62
CA LEU A 6 1.39 -13.52 -2.95
C LEU A 6 2.19 -12.58 -3.86
N GLY A 7 3.21 -13.08 -4.54
CA GLY A 7 3.97 -12.28 -5.52
C GLY A 7 3.10 -11.77 -6.67
N LEU A 8 2.15 -12.56 -7.16
CA LEU A 8 1.27 -12.16 -8.25
C LEU A 8 0.25 -11.10 -7.80
N CYS A 9 -0.32 -11.23 -6.60
CA CYS A 9 -1.13 -10.17 -5.98
C CYS A 9 -0.33 -8.88 -5.76
N PHE A 10 0.95 -8.96 -5.40
CA PHE A 10 1.81 -7.78 -5.23
C PHE A 10 1.98 -7.01 -6.54
N VAL A 11 2.24 -7.72 -7.64
CA VAL A 11 2.38 -7.12 -8.98
C VAL A 11 1.05 -6.50 -9.45
N LEU A 12 -0.08 -7.20 -9.26
CA LEU A 12 -1.40 -6.66 -9.58
C LEU A 12 -1.75 -5.41 -8.76
N GLY A 13 -1.40 -5.39 -7.47
CA GLY A 13 -1.54 -4.22 -6.62
C GLY A 13 -0.73 -3.03 -7.13
N GLY A 14 0.53 -3.25 -7.53
CA GLY A 14 1.36 -2.21 -8.14
C GLY A 14 0.83 -1.70 -9.48
N LEU A 15 0.26 -2.58 -10.32
CA LEU A 15 -0.39 -2.19 -11.58
C LEU A 15 -1.67 -1.38 -11.35
N ALA A 16 -2.40 -1.64 -10.26
CA ALA A 16 -3.57 -0.85 -9.87
C ALA A 16 -3.19 0.60 -9.51
N VAL A 17 -2.01 0.83 -8.93
CA VAL A 17 -1.49 2.18 -8.63
C VAL A 17 -1.17 2.97 -9.90
N VAL A 18 -0.63 2.30 -10.93
CA VAL A 18 -0.20 2.96 -12.18
C VAL A 18 -1.39 3.26 -13.11
N SER A 19 -2.48 2.51 -13.01
CA SER A 19 -3.59 2.55 -13.97
C SER A 19 -4.59 3.69 -13.76
N ASN A 20 -4.62 4.33 -12.59
CA ASN A 20 -5.60 5.38 -12.28
C ASN A 20 -4.92 6.65 -11.73
N PRO A 21 -5.09 7.84 -12.36
CA PRO A 21 -4.47 9.09 -11.90
C PRO A 21 -5.13 9.65 -10.63
N SER A 22 -6.25 9.07 -10.17
CA SER A 22 -6.95 9.54 -8.98
C SER A 22 -6.21 9.11 -7.70
N PRO A 23 -5.89 10.06 -6.79
CA PRO A 23 -5.13 9.77 -5.57
C PRO A 23 -5.80 8.72 -4.65
N TYR A 24 -7.13 8.62 -4.68
CA TYR A 24 -7.89 7.61 -3.90
C TYR A 24 -7.54 6.17 -4.31
N TYR A 25 -7.58 5.86 -5.62
CA TYR A 25 -7.26 4.52 -6.11
C TYR A 25 -5.77 4.18 -5.93
N GLY A 26 -4.89 5.19 -6.02
CA GLY A 26 -3.46 5.03 -5.75
C GLY A 26 -3.20 4.60 -4.31
N VAL A 27 -3.82 5.26 -3.31
CA VAL A 27 -3.66 4.92 -1.89
C VAL A 27 -4.20 3.52 -1.59
N VAL A 28 -5.40 3.18 -2.07
CA VAL A 28 -6.00 1.85 -1.84
C VAL A 28 -5.16 0.73 -2.49
N GLY A 29 -4.64 0.95 -3.70
CA GLY A 29 -3.75 -0.01 -4.37
C GLY A 29 -2.41 -0.17 -3.65
N LEU A 30 -1.86 0.93 -3.13
CA LEU A 30 -0.63 0.93 -2.34
C LEU A 30 -0.79 0.16 -1.03
N GLU A 31 -1.88 0.39 -0.28
CA GLU A 31 -2.16 -0.34 0.97
C GLU A 31 -2.29 -1.85 0.73
N LEU A 32 -3.09 -2.24 -0.27
CA LEU A 32 -3.27 -3.65 -0.65
C LEU A 32 -1.95 -4.32 -1.05
N SER A 33 -1.14 -3.64 -1.88
CA SER A 33 0.17 -4.17 -2.28
C SER A 33 1.12 -4.32 -1.09
N SER A 34 1.11 -3.38 -0.14
CA SER A 34 1.97 -3.42 1.03
C SER A 34 1.58 -4.55 1.99
N VAL A 35 0.29 -4.82 2.21
CA VAL A 35 -0.17 -5.96 3.05
C VAL A 35 0.29 -7.29 2.46
N VAL A 36 0.15 -7.45 1.15
CA VAL A 36 0.56 -8.68 0.44
C VAL A 36 2.08 -8.85 0.46
N GLY A 37 2.83 -7.76 0.26
CA GLY A 37 4.30 -7.75 0.34
C GLY A 37 4.81 -8.10 1.75
N CYS A 38 4.12 -7.63 2.80
CA CYS A 38 4.42 -7.99 4.18
C CYS A 38 4.16 -9.47 4.47
N GLY A 39 3.04 -10.02 3.98
CA GLY A 39 2.76 -11.45 4.05
C GLY A 39 3.85 -12.29 3.36
N TRP A 40 4.39 -11.78 2.25
CA TRP A 40 5.51 -12.42 1.56
C TRP A 40 6.81 -12.39 2.37
N LEU A 41 7.22 -11.23 2.90
CA LEU A 41 8.43 -11.09 3.74
C LEU A 41 8.35 -11.90 5.04
N MET A 42 7.17 -11.96 5.68
CA MET A 42 6.96 -12.78 6.87
C MET A 42 7.24 -14.25 6.59
N SER A 43 6.91 -14.75 5.40
CA SER A 43 7.17 -16.13 5.01
C SER A 43 8.66 -16.45 4.76
N ILE A 44 9.52 -15.44 4.68
CA ILE A 44 10.99 -15.58 4.56
C ILE A 44 11.67 -15.42 5.94
N GLY A 45 10.90 -15.11 7.00
CA GLY A 45 11.40 -14.90 8.37
C GLY A 45 11.82 -13.46 8.69
N LEU A 46 11.56 -12.50 7.80
CA LEU A 46 11.89 -11.07 7.96
C LEU A 46 10.70 -10.25 8.52
N SER A 47 10.05 -10.76 9.57
CA SER A 47 8.81 -10.19 10.10
C SER A 47 8.98 -8.78 10.67
N PHE A 48 10.09 -8.52 11.37
CA PHE A 48 10.37 -7.22 11.99
C PHE A 48 10.59 -6.13 10.95
N VAL A 49 11.42 -6.40 9.94
CA VAL A 49 11.72 -5.46 8.84
C VAL A 49 10.47 -5.18 8.01
N SER A 50 9.65 -6.20 7.74
CA SER A 50 8.35 -6.06 7.09
C SER A 50 7.42 -5.09 7.83
N LEU A 51 7.28 -5.25 9.15
CA LEU A 51 6.39 -4.41 9.95
C LEU A 51 6.87 -2.95 10.02
N VAL A 52 8.17 -2.72 10.11
CA VAL A 52 8.73 -1.36 10.08
C VAL A 52 8.49 -0.69 8.73
N LEU A 53 8.75 -1.40 7.63
CA LEU A 53 8.47 -0.89 6.28
C LEU A 53 6.97 -0.61 6.08
N PHE A 54 6.11 -1.50 6.58
CA PHE A 54 4.67 -1.31 6.56
C PHE A 54 4.26 -0.02 7.28
N ILE A 55 4.70 0.16 8.52
CA ILE A 55 4.31 1.31 9.36
C ILE A 55 4.80 2.63 8.76
N VAL A 56 6.03 2.68 8.25
CA VAL A 56 6.58 3.92 7.67
C VAL A 56 5.93 4.24 6.32
N TYR A 57 5.70 3.22 5.47
CA TYR A 57 5.16 3.41 4.14
C TYR A 57 3.63 3.65 4.12
N LEU A 58 2.85 2.84 4.84
CA LEU A 58 1.42 3.10 5.03
C LEU A 58 1.20 4.37 5.84
N GLY A 59 1.94 4.55 6.95
CA GLY A 59 1.77 5.72 7.81
C GLY A 59 2.00 7.03 7.07
N GLY A 60 3.06 7.11 6.24
CA GLY A 60 3.35 8.31 5.46
C GLY A 60 2.29 8.63 4.40
N THR A 61 1.78 7.61 3.70
CA THR A 61 0.79 7.80 2.63
C THR A 61 -0.61 8.07 3.17
N LEU A 62 -1.02 7.40 4.26
CA LEU A 62 -2.30 7.62 4.92
C LEU A 62 -2.39 8.99 5.61
N VAL A 63 -1.31 9.46 6.25
CA VAL A 63 -1.32 10.77 6.92
C VAL A 63 -1.48 11.90 5.90
N GLY A 64 -0.75 11.86 4.78
CA GLY A 64 -0.93 12.83 3.71
C GLY A 64 -2.34 12.82 3.13
N PHE A 65 -2.91 11.62 2.97
CA PHE A 65 -4.28 11.44 2.48
C PHE A 65 -5.34 11.97 3.45
N VAL A 66 -5.29 11.61 4.73
CA VAL A 66 -6.23 12.11 5.76
C VAL A 66 -6.10 13.62 5.90
N TYR A 67 -4.89 14.17 5.78
CA TYR A 67 -4.68 15.61 5.77
C TYR A 67 -5.38 16.28 4.57
N SER A 68 -5.22 15.75 3.35
CA SER A 68 -5.93 16.25 2.17
C SER A 68 -7.45 16.10 2.25
N VAL A 69 -7.96 15.08 2.95
CA VAL A 69 -9.41 14.90 3.19
C VAL A 69 -9.93 15.81 4.31
N SER A 70 -9.10 16.12 5.31
CA SER A 70 -9.49 16.88 6.50
C SER A 70 -9.33 18.39 6.34
N LEU A 71 -8.41 18.86 5.49
CA LEU A 71 -8.44 20.26 5.09
C LEU A 71 -9.71 20.43 4.25
N PRO A 72 -10.61 21.35 4.61
CA PRO A 72 -11.71 21.70 3.74
C PRO A 72 -11.07 22.16 2.43
N ALA A 73 -11.17 21.30 1.41
CA ALA A 73 -11.00 21.72 0.05
C ALA A 73 -11.91 22.93 -0.11
N ASP A 74 -11.32 24.09 -0.40
CA ASP A 74 -12.04 25.18 -1.04
C ASP A 74 -13.02 24.54 -2.01
N PRO A 75 -14.34 24.59 -1.73
CA PRO A 75 -15.32 24.06 -2.65
C PRO A 75 -15.20 24.97 -3.87
N PHE A 76 -15.05 24.37 -5.04
CA PHE A 76 -15.12 25.04 -6.33
C PHE A 76 -16.09 26.22 -6.35
#